data_AF-A0A2P5BI31-F1
#
_entry.id   AF-A0A2P5BI31-F1
#
_cell.length_a   1.000
_cell.length_b   1.000
_cell.length_c   1.000
_cell.angle_alpha   90.00
_cell.angle_beta   90.00
_cell.angle_gamma   90.00
#
_symmetry.space_group_name_H-M   'P 1'
#
loop_
_entity.id
_entity.type
_entity.pdbx_description
1 polymer ?
#
loop_
_entity_poly.entity_id
_entity_poly.type
_entity_poly.pdbx_seq_one_letter_code
_entity_poly.pdbx_strand_id
1 'polypeptide(L)'
;MRKAVQMAEKLKIQSVSLYSNDLNPFGDPKLTEPFVWRRKIERDVARGVPLVEFSLKAVKRRQGENMAEIERERARVEFKDPEKKEDRMKLHFNGSDDLDGEINEQHMIVKIDKYQLRKPKYSILVHTGYVWSKYNCTHYDHDNPPPKVVQGYKFDIFYPDLLDKEKAPTYTIEKDGNSSETCIICFHAGPPYEDIGFRILNKEWDYSRKQGFKCTFEEPNKTE
;
A
#
# COMPACT_ATOMS: atom_id res chain seq x y z
N MET A 1 39.90 12.08 9.05
CA MET A 1 39.07 10.86 8.94
C MET A 1 38.35 10.49 10.25
N ARG A 2 39.01 10.26 11.41
CA ARG A 2 38.34 9.85 12.67
C ARG A 2 37.47 10.92 13.37
N LYS A 3 37.77 12.21 13.22
CA LYS A 3 37.05 13.31 13.89
C LYS A 3 35.66 13.64 13.30
N ALA A 4 35.41 13.28 12.04
CA ALA A 4 34.12 13.53 11.37
C ALA A 4 33.05 12.48 11.73
N VAL A 5 33.47 11.24 11.98
CA VAL A 5 32.60 10.14 12.40
C VAL A 5 32.13 10.34 13.85
N GLN A 6 33.02 10.79 14.75
CA GLN A 6 32.68 11.06 16.16
C GLN A 6 31.72 12.25 16.37
N MET A 7 31.66 13.23 15.45
CA MET A 7 30.71 14.35 15.55
C MET A 7 29.29 14.01 15.08
N ALA A 8 29.13 12.95 14.28
CA ALA A 8 27.82 12.46 13.85
C ALA A 8 27.11 11.61 14.93
N GLU A 9 27.88 11.01 15.84
CA GLU A 9 27.39 10.04 16.83
C GLU A 9 26.69 10.70 18.05
N LYS A 10 26.83 12.01 18.24
CA LYS A 10 26.30 12.75 19.41
C LYS A 10 24.89 13.34 19.24
N LEU A 11 24.12 12.87 18.27
CA LEU A 11 22.79 13.39 17.94
C LEU A 11 21.69 12.43 18.38
N LYS A 12 21.39 12.40 19.67
CA LYS A 12 20.12 11.85 20.14
C LYS A 12 19.07 12.94 20.07
N ILE A 13 18.38 13.01 18.93
CA ILE A 13 17.09 13.69 18.83
C ILE A 13 16.10 12.76 19.54
N GLN A 14 15.38 13.26 20.54
CA GLN A 14 14.30 12.52 21.21
C GLN A 14 13.22 12.26 20.16
N SER A 15 13.19 11.05 19.62
CA SER A 15 12.42 10.69 18.42
C SER A 15 10.96 10.44 18.76
N VAL A 16 10.09 11.27 18.20
CA VAL A 16 8.66 10.98 17.97
C VAL A 16 8.58 9.94 16.85
N SER A 17 8.95 8.70 17.14
CA SER A 17 8.90 7.59 16.18
C SER A 17 8.47 6.33 16.92
N LEU A 18 7.38 5.72 16.48
CA LEU A 18 6.83 4.47 17.03
C LEU A 18 7.73 3.24 16.83
N TYR A 19 8.84 3.41 16.11
CA TYR A 19 9.80 2.35 15.86
C TYR A 19 11.10 2.66 16.62
N SER A 20 11.45 1.75 17.53
CA SER A 20 12.78 1.68 18.14
C SER A 20 13.74 0.95 17.18
N ASN A 21 15.05 1.18 17.31
CA ASN A 21 16.06 0.46 16.52
C ASN A 21 15.95 -1.07 16.67
N ASP A 22 15.46 -1.54 17.81
CA ASP A 22 15.30 -2.96 18.12
C ASP A 22 13.96 -3.55 17.64
N LEU A 23 13.01 -2.69 17.24
CA LEU A 23 11.69 -3.07 16.72
C LEU A 23 11.45 -2.45 15.34
N ASN A 24 12.44 -2.59 14.46
CA ASN A 24 12.38 -2.10 13.10
C ASN A 24 11.91 -3.19 12.12
N PRO A 25 10.71 -3.06 11.51
CA PRO A 25 10.21 -4.03 10.53
C PRO A 25 11.02 -4.09 9.22
N PHE A 26 11.92 -3.13 8.99
CA PHE A 26 12.76 -3.05 7.80
C PHE A 26 14.16 -3.67 7.99
N GLY A 27 14.46 -4.21 9.18
CA GLY A 27 15.74 -4.87 9.47
C GLY A 27 16.96 -3.93 9.47
N ASP A 28 16.75 -2.61 9.51
CA ASP A 28 17.82 -1.62 9.64
C ASP A 28 18.13 -1.39 11.14
N PRO A 29 19.36 -1.70 11.61
CA PRO A 29 19.74 -1.53 13.02
C PRO A 29 19.86 -0.07 13.47
N LYS A 30 19.73 0.92 12.57
CA LYS A 30 19.97 2.35 12.84
C LYS A 30 18.81 3.25 12.40
N LEU A 31 17.57 2.78 12.53
CA LEU A 31 16.36 3.50 12.11
C LEU A 31 16.19 4.89 12.74
N THR A 32 16.61 5.07 14.00
CA THR A 32 16.51 6.37 14.69
C THR A 32 17.59 7.36 14.27
N GLU A 33 18.61 6.91 13.53
CA GLU A 33 19.68 7.78 13.06
C GLU A 33 19.26 8.51 11.78
N PRO A 34 19.55 9.82 11.67
CA PRO A 34 19.24 10.57 10.45
C PRO A 34 20.07 10.02 9.28
N PHE A 35 19.40 9.65 8.20
CA PHE A 35 20.05 9.16 7.00
C PHE A 35 20.99 10.21 6.39
N VAL A 36 22.27 9.87 6.26
CA VAL A 36 23.29 10.74 5.66
C VAL A 36 23.64 10.25 4.27
N TRP A 37 23.31 11.05 3.25
CA TRP A 37 23.64 10.74 1.87
C TRP A 37 25.11 11.04 1.54
N ARG A 38 26.03 10.20 2.02
CA ARG A 38 27.50 10.44 1.96
C ARG A 38 28.01 10.73 0.54
N ARG A 39 27.62 9.92 -0.46
CA ARG A 39 27.98 10.14 -1.88
C ARG A 39 27.53 11.50 -2.42
N LYS A 40 26.40 12.03 -1.93
CA LYS A 40 25.91 13.36 -2.33
C LYS A 40 26.75 14.45 -1.69
N ILE A 41 27.08 14.33 -0.40
CA ILE A 41 27.96 15.27 0.30
C ILE A 41 29.33 15.33 -0.37
N GLU A 42 29.94 14.17 -0.65
CA GLU A 42 31.24 14.08 -1.35
C GLU A 42 31.20 14.76 -2.71
N ARG A 43 30.13 14.54 -3.48
CA ARG A 43 29.92 15.18 -4.79
C ARG A 43 29.75 16.69 -4.67
N ASP A 44 28.97 17.16 -3.72
CA ASP A 44 28.67 18.59 -3.55
C ASP A 44 29.90 19.35 -3.02
N VAL A 45 30.68 18.73 -2.13
CA VAL A 45 31.98 19.26 -1.69
C VAL A 45 32.97 19.32 -2.86
N ALA A 46 33.02 18.28 -3.70
CA ALA A 46 33.84 18.29 -4.92
C ALA A 46 33.43 19.37 -5.94
N ARG A 47 32.16 19.81 -5.89
CA ARG A 47 31.62 20.93 -6.69
C ARG A 47 31.84 22.31 -6.03
N GLY A 48 32.56 22.36 -4.91
CA GLY A 48 32.91 23.61 -4.23
C GLY A 48 31.92 24.06 -3.16
N VAL A 49 30.93 23.24 -2.78
CA VAL A 49 30.04 23.57 -1.66
C VAL A 49 30.83 23.50 -0.35
N PRO A 50 30.88 24.59 0.45
CA PRO A 50 31.59 24.60 1.72
C PRO A 50 31.05 23.56 2.70
N LEU A 51 31.95 22.87 3.42
CA LEU A 51 31.58 21.81 4.37
C LEU A 51 30.63 22.30 5.50
N VAL A 52 30.65 23.60 5.79
CA VAL A 52 29.80 24.24 6.80
C VAL A 52 28.30 24.15 6.46
N GLU A 53 27.95 24.03 5.17
CA GLU A 53 26.55 23.87 4.72
C GLU A 53 25.96 22.51 5.08
N PHE A 54 26.81 21.52 5.41
CA PHE A 54 26.38 20.21 5.89
C PHE A 54 26.39 20.11 7.42
N SER A 55 26.70 21.21 8.12
CA SER A 55 26.63 21.30 9.58
C SER A 55 25.19 21.16 10.07
N LEU A 56 25.03 20.61 11.27
CA LEU A 56 23.75 20.45 11.94
C LEU A 56 22.96 21.75 12.08
N LYS A 57 23.65 22.88 12.28
CA LYS A 57 23.01 24.20 12.32
C LYS A 57 22.41 24.58 10.96
N ALA A 58 23.13 24.31 9.87
CA ALA A 58 22.66 24.58 8.50
C ALA A 58 21.53 23.63 8.07
N VAL A 59 21.60 22.36 8.49
CA VAL A 59 20.52 21.38 8.26
C VAL A 59 19.26 21.76 9.03
N LYS A 60 19.37 22.10 10.32
CA LYS A 60 18.23 22.50 11.16
C LYS A 60 17.57 23.79 10.66
N ARG A 61 18.37 24.75 10.17
CA ARG A 61 17.87 25.98 9.54
C ARG A 61 17.03 25.66 8.30
N ARG A 62 17.53 24.82 7.38
CA ARG A 62 16.78 24.39 6.19
C ARG A 62 15.51 23.61 6.52
N GLN A 63 15.57 22.73 7.53
CA GLN A 63 14.38 22.00 7.99
C GLN A 63 13.30 22.95 8.53
N GLY A 64 13.69 23.96 9.31
CA GLY A 64 12.77 24.99 9.80
C GLY A 64 12.17 25.84 8.66
N GLU A 65 12.98 26.23 7.68
CA GLU A 65 12.52 26.99 6.49
C GLU A 65 11.50 26.18 5.68
N ASN A 66 11.80 24.90 5.38
CA ASN A 66 10.89 24.02 4.66
C ASN A 66 9.57 23.78 5.43
N MET A 67 9.64 23.64 6.76
CA MET A 67 8.46 23.43 7.60
C MET A 67 7.57 24.67 7.62
N ALA A 68 8.16 25.86 7.75
CA ALA A 68 7.45 27.12 7.68
C ALA A 68 6.84 27.37 6.29
N GLU A 69 7.47 26.91 5.21
CA GLU A 69 6.92 26.95 3.86
C GLU A 69 5.70 26.03 3.71
N ILE A 70 5.79 24.79 4.20
CA ILE A 70 4.66 23.85 4.23
C ILE A 70 3.49 24.43 5.03
N GLU A 71 3.76 25.07 6.17
CA GLU A 71 2.74 25.68 7.01
C GLU A 71 2.06 26.86 6.30
N ARG A 72 2.83 27.74 5.64
CA ARG A 72 2.28 28.82 4.82
C ARG A 72 1.44 28.30 3.65
N GLU A 73 1.90 27.26 2.97
CA GLU A 73 1.17 26.69 1.82
C GLU A 73 -0.11 26.00 2.29
N ARG A 74 -0.08 25.30 3.44
CA ARG A 74 -1.28 24.74 4.08
C ARG A 74 -2.27 25.82 4.48
N ALA A 75 -1.83 26.89 5.13
CA ALA A 75 -2.68 28.01 5.51
C ALA A 75 -3.33 28.69 4.28
N ARG A 76 -2.59 28.78 3.16
CA ARG A 76 -3.10 29.30 1.89
C ARG A 76 -4.19 28.43 1.28
N VAL A 77 -4.02 27.10 1.33
CA VAL A 77 -5.03 26.13 0.87
C VAL A 77 -6.25 26.15 1.78
N GLU A 78 -6.06 26.27 3.09
CA GLU A 78 -7.13 26.29 4.09
C GLU A 78 -7.95 27.59 4.05
N PHE A 79 -7.34 28.73 3.73
CA PHE A 79 -8.05 30.00 3.53
C PHE A 79 -8.88 30.03 2.23
N LYS A 80 -8.49 29.24 1.22
CA LYS A 80 -9.17 29.15 -0.08
C LYS A 80 -10.41 28.25 -0.04
N ASP A 81 -10.54 27.43 1.00
CA ASP A 81 -11.58 26.41 1.12
C ASP A 81 -12.08 26.32 2.58
N PRO A 82 -12.94 27.28 3.01
CA PRO A 82 -13.44 27.33 4.38
C PRO A 82 -14.31 26.12 4.76
N GLU A 83 -14.87 25.40 3.78
CA GLU A 83 -15.63 24.16 4.01
C GLU A 83 -14.73 23.07 4.60
N LYS A 84 -13.46 22.95 4.15
CA LYS A 84 -12.48 22.02 4.76
C LYS A 84 -12.20 22.33 6.23
N LYS A 85 -12.28 23.61 6.64
CA LYS A 85 -12.11 24.03 8.02
C LYS A 85 -13.33 23.68 8.86
N GLU A 86 -14.53 23.87 8.32
CA GLU A 86 -15.78 23.42 8.94
C GLU A 86 -15.82 21.90 9.11
N ASP A 87 -15.45 21.11 8.10
CA ASP A 87 -15.43 19.64 8.20
C ASP A 87 -14.41 19.16 9.24
N ARG A 88 -13.24 19.80 9.31
CA ARG A 88 -12.23 19.53 10.35
C ARG A 88 -12.74 19.92 11.75
N MET A 89 -13.51 21.00 11.87
CA MET A 89 -14.06 21.49 13.14
C MET A 89 -15.30 20.70 13.59
N LYS A 90 -16.13 20.23 12.66
CA LYS A 90 -17.27 19.32 12.91
C LYS A 90 -16.81 17.95 13.40
N LEU A 91 -15.66 17.46 12.93
CA LEU A 91 -15.00 16.26 13.49
C LEU A 91 -14.53 16.44 14.95
N HIS A 92 -14.29 17.68 15.39
CA HIS A 92 -13.90 17.99 16.77
C HIS A 92 -15.08 18.26 17.72
N PHE A 93 -16.29 18.52 17.19
CA PHE A 93 -17.42 19.04 17.99
C PHE A 93 -18.47 17.98 18.40
N ASN A 94 -18.37 16.74 17.92
CA ASN A 94 -19.28 15.64 18.30
C ASN A 94 -18.82 14.81 19.51
N GLY A 95 -17.95 15.36 20.36
CA GLY A 95 -17.58 14.78 21.65
C GLY A 95 -18.01 15.74 22.77
N SER A 96 -19.27 15.65 23.18
CA SER A 96 -19.83 16.43 24.28
C SER A 96 -19.24 16.01 25.62
N ASP A 97 -18.69 17.00 26.34
CA ASP A 97 -18.64 17.19 27.79
C ASP A 97 -18.65 15.93 28.68
N ASP A 98 -17.45 15.40 28.96
CA ASP A 98 -17.16 14.78 30.25
C ASP A 98 -15.72 15.14 30.67
N LEU A 99 -15.64 15.49 31.95
CA LEU A 99 -14.53 16.11 32.67
C LEU A 99 -13.37 15.11 32.91
N ASP A 100 -12.14 15.63 32.92
CA ASP A 100 -10.90 15.00 33.42
C ASP A 100 -10.55 13.58 32.92
N GLY A 101 -9.99 13.51 31.71
CA GLY A 101 -9.32 12.31 31.21
C GLY A 101 -8.13 12.67 30.34
N GLU A 102 -6.93 12.59 30.91
CA GLU A 102 -5.66 12.63 30.18
C GLU A 102 -5.73 11.62 29.03
N ILE A 103 -5.85 12.11 27.79
CA ILE A 103 -6.07 11.29 26.61
C ILE A 103 -4.78 10.50 26.36
N ASN A 104 -4.72 9.28 26.88
CA ASN A 104 -3.55 8.42 26.79
C ASN A 104 -3.18 8.18 25.32
N GLU A 105 -2.07 8.76 24.86
CA GLU A 105 -1.53 8.62 23.50
C GLU A 105 -1.37 7.13 23.10
N GLN A 106 -1.14 6.24 24.07
CA GLN A 106 -1.08 4.79 23.85
C GLN A 106 -2.43 4.23 23.38
N HIS A 107 -3.56 4.78 23.85
CA HIS A 107 -4.90 4.34 23.48
C HIS A 107 -5.29 4.79 22.05
N MET A 108 -4.77 5.94 21.60
CA MET A 108 -4.85 6.39 20.21
C MET A 108 -3.99 5.53 19.28
N ILE A 109 -2.76 5.19 19.69
CA ILE A 109 -1.83 4.34 18.93
C ILE A 109 -2.38 2.91 18.76
N VAL A 110 -2.94 2.32 19.82
CA VAL A 110 -3.57 0.98 19.78
C VAL A 110 -4.81 0.96 18.89
N LYS A 111 -5.54 2.09 18.76
CA LYS A 111 -6.66 2.20 17.79
C LYS A 111 -6.16 2.27 16.34
N ILE A 112 -5.05 2.96 16.07
CA ILE A 112 -4.48 3.09 14.71
C ILE A 112 -3.94 1.74 14.19
N ASP A 113 -3.31 0.93 15.04
CA ASP A 113 -2.79 -0.40 14.65
C ASP A 113 -3.87 -1.42 14.28
N LYS A 114 -5.09 -1.25 14.81
CA LYS A 114 -6.24 -2.11 14.49
C LYS A 114 -6.78 -1.91 13.07
N TYR A 115 -6.46 -0.78 12.41
CA TYR A 115 -6.94 -0.43 11.08
C TYR A 115 -5.82 -0.28 10.04
N GLN A 116 -4.67 -0.92 10.25
CA GLN A 116 -3.67 -1.01 9.18
C GLN A 116 -4.30 -1.70 7.96
N LEU A 117 -4.32 -1.01 6.81
CA LEU A 117 -4.75 -1.61 5.55
C LEU A 117 -3.84 -2.79 5.24
N ARG A 118 -4.43 -3.96 5.01
CA ARG A 118 -3.72 -5.23 4.83
C ARG A 118 -4.06 -5.81 3.47
N LYS A 119 -3.08 -6.47 2.86
CA LYS A 119 -3.32 -7.27 1.66
C LYS A 119 -3.95 -8.60 2.08
N PRO A 120 -5.07 -9.01 1.46
CA PRO A 120 -5.66 -10.32 1.72
C PRO A 120 -4.70 -11.42 1.26
N LYS A 121 -4.81 -12.59 1.88
CA LYS A 121 -4.11 -13.79 1.38
C LYS A 121 -4.89 -14.33 0.19
N TYR A 122 -4.21 -14.85 -0.82
CA TYR A 122 -4.88 -15.45 -1.97
C TYR A 122 -4.05 -16.58 -2.57
N SER A 123 -4.71 -17.47 -3.30
CA SER A 123 -4.09 -18.40 -4.22
C SER A 123 -4.71 -18.26 -5.61
N ILE A 124 -3.88 -18.39 -6.64
CA ILE A 124 -4.30 -18.25 -8.04
C ILE A 124 -3.94 -19.54 -8.74
N LEU A 125 -4.93 -20.14 -9.40
CA LEU A 125 -4.73 -21.27 -10.29
C LEU A 125 -5.08 -20.87 -11.72
N VAL A 126 -4.08 -20.91 -12.60
CA VAL A 126 -4.26 -20.68 -14.04
C VAL A 126 -4.51 -22.02 -14.71
N HIS A 127 -5.74 -22.24 -15.17
CA HIS A 127 -6.09 -23.43 -15.92
C HIS A 127 -5.60 -23.30 -17.36
N THR A 128 -4.67 -24.17 -17.74
CA THR A 128 -4.16 -24.26 -19.11
C THR A 128 -4.60 -25.58 -19.73
N GLY A 129 -4.92 -25.55 -21.02
CA GLY A 129 -5.37 -26.74 -21.73
C GLY A 129 -5.22 -26.60 -23.24
N TYR A 130 -5.57 -27.66 -23.93
CA TYR A 130 -5.52 -27.74 -25.38
C TYR A 130 -6.86 -27.32 -25.98
N VAL A 131 -6.82 -26.50 -27.02
CA VAL A 131 -8.01 -26.18 -27.81
C VAL A 131 -7.93 -26.97 -29.10
N TRP A 132 -8.83 -27.94 -29.27
CA TRP A 132 -8.96 -28.72 -30.50
C TRP A 132 -9.91 -28.02 -31.47
N SER A 133 -9.44 -26.93 -32.08
CA SER A 133 -10.14 -26.27 -33.19
C SER A 133 -10.02 -27.11 -34.47
N LYS A 134 -10.88 -26.85 -35.47
CA LYS A 134 -10.78 -27.52 -36.79
C LYS A 134 -9.38 -27.40 -37.40
N TYR A 135 -8.73 -26.25 -37.22
CA TYR A 135 -7.35 -26.01 -37.65
C TYR A 135 -6.34 -26.83 -36.83
N ASN A 136 -6.48 -26.87 -35.51
CA ASN A 136 -5.55 -27.62 -34.68
C ASN A 136 -5.65 -29.13 -34.93
N CYS A 137 -6.85 -29.65 -35.22
CA CYS A 137 -7.04 -31.06 -35.57
C CYS A 137 -6.36 -31.48 -36.89
N THR A 138 -5.97 -30.56 -37.77
CA THR A 138 -5.26 -30.88 -39.02
C THR A 138 -3.74 -30.83 -38.88
N HIS A 139 -3.22 -30.21 -37.82
CA HIS A 139 -1.78 -29.95 -37.64
C HIS A 139 -1.19 -30.59 -36.38
N TYR A 140 -2.02 -31.01 -35.43
CA TYR A 140 -1.62 -31.60 -34.17
C TYR A 140 -2.34 -32.91 -33.95
N ASP A 141 -1.71 -33.81 -33.19
CA ASP A 141 -2.25 -35.11 -32.81
C ASP A 141 -2.08 -35.33 -31.30
N HIS A 142 -2.49 -36.49 -30.79
CA HIS A 142 -2.43 -36.76 -29.36
C HIS A 142 -0.99 -36.82 -28.82
N ASP A 143 -0.02 -37.20 -29.66
CA ASP A 143 1.38 -37.36 -29.28
C ASP A 143 2.16 -36.04 -29.43
N ASN A 144 1.67 -35.14 -30.30
CA ASN A 144 2.15 -33.80 -30.57
C ASN A 144 0.98 -32.81 -30.44
N PRO A 145 0.46 -32.59 -29.22
CA PRO A 145 -0.70 -31.72 -29.02
C PRO A 145 -0.37 -30.26 -29.32
N PRO A 146 -1.40 -29.43 -29.61
CA PRO A 146 -1.20 -28.01 -29.82
C PRO A 146 -0.60 -27.33 -28.58
N PRO A 147 -0.01 -26.13 -28.71
CA PRO A 147 0.43 -25.36 -27.56
C PRO A 147 -0.72 -25.13 -26.56
N LYS A 148 -0.43 -25.28 -25.27
CA LYS A 148 -1.42 -25.01 -24.22
C LYS A 148 -1.79 -23.53 -24.24
N VAL A 149 -3.09 -23.27 -24.15
CA VAL A 149 -3.64 -21.93 -23.98
C VAL A 149 -4.29 -21.81 -22.61
N VAL A 150 -4.34 -20.60 -22.07
CA VAL A 150 -5.11 -20.34 -20.84
C VAL A 150 -6.60 -20.49 -21.15
N GLN A 151 -7.26 -21.39 -20.42
CA GLN A 151 -8.68 -21.69 -20.52
C GLN A 151 -9.49 -21.03 -19.40
N GLY A 152 -8.87 -20.73 -18.26
CA GLY A 152 -9.56 -20.07 -17.15
C GLY A 152 -8.65 -19.73 -15.99
N TYR A 153 -9.21 -19.00 -15.03
CA TYR A 153 -8.55 -18.58 -13.80
C TYR A 153 -9.43 -18.96 -12.61
N LYS A 154 -8.81 -19.40 -11.52
CA LYS A 154 -9.45 -19.58 -10.22
C LYS A 154 -8.72 -18.73 -9.20
N PHE A 155 -9.45 -17.82 -8.56
CA PHE A 155 -8.95 -16.95 -7.51
C PHE A 155 -9.60 -17.38 -6.20
N ASP A 156 -8.80 -17.91 -5.27
CA ASP A 156 -9.25 -18.18 -3.92
C ASP A 156 -8.65 -17.08 -3.03
N ILE A 157 -9.46 -16.09 -2.64
CA ILE A 157 -9.04 -14.94 -1.84
C ILE A 157 -9.64 -15.03 -0.44
N PHE A 158 -8.80 -14.88 0.58
CA PHE A 158 -9.14 -15.10 1.99
C PHE A 158 -9.25 -13.77 2.73
N TYR A 159 -10.44 -13.53 3.29
CA TYR A 159 -10.79 -12.33 4.08
C TYR A 159 -11.23 -12.68 5.52
N PRO A 160 -10.36 -13.29 6.36
CA PRO A 160 -10.74 -13.73 7.72
C PRO A 160 -11.17 -12.59 8.67
N ASP A 161 -10.62 -11.39 8.48
CA ASP A 161 -10.77 -10.25 9.40
C ASP A 161 -11.67 -9.15 8.81
N LEU A 162 -12.62 -9.52 7.93
CA LEU A 162 -13.54 -8.57 7.32
C LEU A 162 -14.41 -7.91 8.40
N LEU A 163 -14.42 -6.57 8.44
CA LEU A 163 -15.17 -5.79 9.44
C LEU A 163 -16.68 -5.94 9.24
N ASP A 164 -17.13 -5.85 7.99
CA ASP A 164 -18.51 -6.02 7.58
C ASP A 164 -18.66 -7.35 6.85
N LYS A 165 -19.18 -8.37 7.55
CA LYS A 165 -19.39 -9.70 6.99
C LYS A 165 -20.67 -9.82 6.18
N GLU A 166 -21.58 -8.85 6.29
CA GLU A 166 -22.82 -8.86 5.51
C GLU A 166 -22.56 -8.41 4.07
N LYS A 167 -21.57 -7.56 3.88
CA LYS A 167 -21.16 -7.09 2.56
C LYS A 167 -20.15 -8.05 1.91
N ALA A 168 -20.60 -8.76 0.88
CA ALA A 168 -19.73 -9.60 0.07
C ALA A 168 -18.70 -8.76 -0.72
N PRO A 169 -17.44 -9.22 -0.84
CA PRO A 169 -16.45 -8.62 -1.73
C PRO A 169 -16.95 -8.59 -3.18
N THR A 170 -16.65 -7.50 -3.88
CA THR A 170 -17.01 -7.30 -5.29
C THR A 170 -15.78 -7.30 -6.17
N TYR A 171 -15.98 -7.35 -7.49
CA TYR A 171 -14.88 -7.18 -8.45
C TYR A 171 -15.27 -6.25 -9.59
N THR A 172 -14.26 -5.65 -10.21
CA THR A 172 -14.36 -4.83 -11.41
C THR A 172 -13.34 -5.28 -12.44
N ILE A 173 -13.59 -5.00 -13.72
CA ILE A 173 -12.66 -5.32 -14.81
C ILE A 173 -12.28 -4.02 -15.51
N GLU A 174 -11.00 -3.68 -15.46
CA GLU A 174 -10.44 -2.49 -16.08
C GLU A 174 -9.53 -2.84 -17.26
N LYS A 175 -9.37 -1.91 -18.20
CA LYS A 175 -8.46 -2.09 -19.34
C LYS A 175 -7.02 -1.88 -18.88
N ASP A 176 -6.10 -2.75 -19.29
CA ASP A 176 -4.68 -2.73 -18.88
C ASP A 176 -3.89 -1.54 -19.48
N GLY A 177 -4.54 -0.66 -20.27
CA GLY A 177 -3.98 0.56 -20.89
C GLY A 177 -2.91 0.31 -21.98
N ASN A 178 -2.19 -0.81 -21.88
CA ASN A 178 -1.03 -1.15 -22.69
C ASN A 178 -1.35 -2.18 -23.80
N SER A 179 -2.37 -3.01 -23.62
CA SER A 179 -2.81 -4.02 -24.59
C SER A 179 -4.32 -4.24 -24.52
N SER A 180 -4.94 -4.60 -25.65
CA SER A 180 -6.32 -5.05 -25.72
C SER A 180 -6.50 -6.54 -25.41
N GLU A 181 -5.39 -7.30 -25.40
CA GLU A 181 -5.38 -8.75 -25.15
C GLU A 181 -5.47 -9.09 -23.66
N THR A 182 -5.17 -8.13 -22.79
CA THR A 182 -5.18 -8.27 -21.33
C THR A 182 -6.08 -7.24 -20.67
N CYS A 183 -6.67 -7.62 -19.54
CA CYS A 183 -7.42 -6.74 -18.66
C CYS A 183 -7.00 -6.97 -17.21
N ILE A 184 -7.32 -6.02 -16.33
CA ILE A 184 -7.04 -6.12 -14.91
C ILE A 184 -8.36 -6.39 -14.20
N ILE A 185 -8.46 -7.54 -13.52
CA ILE A 185 -9.56 -7.81 -12.61
C ILE A 185 -9.16 -7.32 -11.21
N CYS A 186 -9.94 -6.39 -10.65
CA CYS A 186 -9.74 -5.79 -9.34
C CYS A 186 -10.78 -6.32 -8.36
N PHE A 187 -10.37 -6.81 -7.20
CA PHE A 187 -11.25 -7.27 -6.14
C PHE A 187 -11.29 -6.23 -5.02
N HIS A 188 -12.51 -5.92 -4.57
CA HIS A 188 -12.81 -4.93 -3.55
C HIS A 188 -13.53 -5.61 -2.38
N ALA A 189 -12.86 -5.74 -1.24
CA ALA A 189 -13.47 -6.30 -0.02
C ALA A 189 -13.93 -5.22 0.96
N GLY A 190 -13.25 -4.06 0.96
CA GLY A 190 -13.43 -3.03 1.97
C GLY A 190 -12.54 -3.26 3.20
N PRO A 191 -12.59 -2.34 4.19
CA PRO A 191 -11.70 -2.38 5.35
C PRO A 191 -11.77 -3.72 6.11
N PRO A 192 -10.63 -4.23 6.63
CA PRO A 192 -9.28 -3.65 6.63
C PRO A 192 -8.46 -3.99 5.36
N TYR A 193 -9.09 -4.56 4.34
CA TYR A 193 -8.36 -5.05 3.16
C TYR A 193 -8.16 -3.97 2.10
N GLU A 194 -6.96 -3.95 1.52
CA GLU A 194 -6.66 -3.20 0.31
C GLU A 194 -7.19 -3.95 -0.91
N ASP A 195 -7.63 -3.20 -1.92
CA ASP A 195 -8.05 -3.76 -3.19
C ASP A 195 -6.88 -4.42 -3.93
N ILE A 196 -7.12 -5.57 -4.54
CA ILE A 196 -6.10 -6.34 -5.25
C ILE A 196 -6.46 -6.51 -6.72
N GLY A 197 -5.49 -6.29 -7.60
CA GLY A 197 -5.65 -6.39 -9.05
C GLY A 197 -4.79 -7.50 -9.67
N PHE A 198 -5.36 -8.26 -10.59
CA PHE A 198 -4.63 -9.27 -11.37
C PHE A 198 -4.79 -9.03 -12.86
N ARG A 199 -3.69 -9.13 -13.60
CA ARG A 199 -3.72 -9.11 -15.06
C ARG A 199 -4.15 -10.48 -15.58
N ILE A 200 -5.24 -10.51 -16.35
CA ILE A 200 -5.80 -11.69 -16.99
C ILE A 200 -5.97 -11.46 -18.49
N LEU A 201 -6.20 -12.54 -19.24
CA LEU A 201 -6.55 -12.43 -20.66
C LEU A 201 -7.96 -11.86 -20.82
N ASN A 202 -8.08 -10.89 -21.72
CA ASN A 202 -9.34 -10.27 -22.10
C ASN A 202 -10.04 -11.14 -23.17
N LYS A 203 -10.65 -12.24 -22.74
CA LYS A 203 -11.50 -13.12 -23.56
C LYS A 203 -12.90 -13.18 -22.97
N GLU A 204 -13.87 -13.54 -23.80
CA GLU A 204 -15.24 -13.78 -23.34
C GLU A 204 -15.29 -14.95 -22.34
N TRP A 205 -16.07 -14.78 -21.28
CA TRP A 205 -16.24 -15.79 -20.23
C TRP A 205 -17.39 -16.72 -20.60
N ASP A 206 -17.20 -18.01 -20.38
CA ASP A 206 -18.30 -18.97 -20.48
C ASP A 206 -19.18 -18.86 -19.22
N TYR A 207 -20.48 -18.64 -19.37
CA TYR A 207 -21.46 -18.61 -18.28
C TYR A 207 -22.31 -19.89 -18.21
N SER A 208 -21.86 -20.96 -18.86
CA SER A 208 -22.53 -22.25 -18.83
C SER A 208 -22.58 -22.84 -17.41
N ARG A 209 -23.68 -23.51 -17.05
CA ARG A 209 -23.88 -24.06 -15.70
C ARG A 209 -22.89 -25.19 -15.32
N LYS A 210 -22.28 -25.86 -16.29
CA LYS A 210 -21.43 -27.04 -16.05
C LYS A 210 -19.94 -26.71 -15.93
N GLN A 211 -19.42 -25.75 -16.70
CA GLN A 211 -18.00 -25.40 -16.72
C GLN A 211 -17.75 -23.88 -16.79
N GLY A 212 -18.79 -23.07 -16.62
CA GLY A 212 -18.69 -21.63 -16.69
C GLY A 212 -18.28 -20.95 -15.40
N PHE A 213 -18.36 -19.63 -15.46
CA PHE A 213 -18.05 -18.67 -14.42
C PHE A 213 -18.77 -18.99 -13.11
N LYS A 214 -18.00 -18.95 -12.02
CA LYS A 214 -18.50 -19.07 -10.64
C LYS A 214 -17.91 -17.94 -9.81
N CYS A 215 -18.77 -17.28 -9.04
CA CYS A 215 -18.40 -16.25 -8.09
C CYS A 215 -19.21 -16.48 -6.82
N THR A 216 -18.57 -17.05 -5.81
CA THR A 216 -19.18 -17.37 -4.51
C THR A 216 -18.35 -16.74 -3.41
N PHE A 217 -19.02 -16.29 -2.35
CA PHE A 217 -18.41 -15.84 -1.12
C PHE A 217 -18.97 -16.70 0.00
N GLU A 218 -18.10 -17.45 0.67
CA GLU A 218 -18.46 -18.37 1.74
C GLU A 218 -17.86 -17.89 3.05
N GLU A 219 -18.71 -17.80 4.07
CA GLU A 219 -18.25 -17.56 5.43
C GLU A 219 -17.77 -18.88 6.04
N PRO A 220 -16.62 -18.90 6.73
CA PRO A 220 -16.07 -20.14 7.29
C PRO A 220 -16.92 -20.80 8.39
N ASN A 221 -18.01 -20.16 8.85
CA ASN A 221 -18.81 -20.60 10.00
C ASN A 221 -20.30 -20.84 9.74
N LYS A 222 -20.75 -20.94 8.49
CA LYS A 222 -22.11 -21.44 8.18
C LYS A 222 -22.03 -22.87 7.65
N THR A 223 -21.78 -23.80 8.57
CA THR A 223 -22.35 -25.15 8.43
C THR A 223 -23.87 -25.03 8.59
N GLU A 224 -24.57 -25.73 7.69
CA GLU A 224 -26.02 -25.81 7.46
C GLU A 224 -26.96 -25.55 8.66
#